data_AF-A0A1B6YNQ8-F1
#
_entry.id   AF-A0A1B6YNQ8-F1
#
_cell.length_a   1.000
_cell.length_b   1.000
_cell.length_c   1.000
_cell.angle_alpha   90.00
_cell.angle_beta   90.00
_cell.angle_gamma   90.00
#
_symmetry.space_group_name_H-M   'P 1'
#
loop_
_entity.id
_entity.type
_entity.pdbx_description
1 polymer ?
#
loop_
_entity_poly.entity_id
_entity_poly.type
_entity_poly.pdbx_seq_one_letter_code
_entity_poly.pdbx_strand_id
1 'polypeptide(L)'
;MSKDDDDKPKLKPSRLQLGPHEVGYGRPPAETRFVKGQSGNPAGRPRGSKNKPAELDAYDLRHIVLTEANRVIEINERDSVVRIPMVQAVMRKIGVDAMKGRPRAQELFMKVTDKAQSAATQLYERQLQTYCEYKAHWERELDRRAQLGITDLPDPLPHPDDIVINLQTGEVEMHGPMTREEAVRYEDARMTLLALCGAVSYLDKRYVRLRKPEDRDANRLMAANARVLIAEIEAGLPAAYIARKGKAEAASQE
;
A
#
# COMPACT_ATOMS: atom_id res chain seq x y z
N MET A 1 61.95 42.01 34.86
CA MET A 1 62.68 41.08 33.96
C MET A 1 61.98 41.11 32.63
N SER A 2 62.73 41.45 31.57
CA SER A 2 62.29 41.55 30.17
C SER A 2 61.66 40.27 29.64
N LYS A 3 60.83 40.44 28.59
CA LYS A 3 60.32 39.51 27.56
C LYS A 3 58.87 39.93 27.25
N ASP A 4 58.35 40.08 26.05
CA ASP A 4 58.80 39.78 24.69
C ASP A 4 57.92 40.60 23.73
N ASP A 5 58.39 40.70 22.48
CA ASP A 5 57.78 41.32 21.31
C ASP A 5 56.26 41.08 21.13
N ASP A 6 55.48 42.15 20.90
CA ASP A 6 54.35 42.22 19.93
C ASP A 6 53.46 43.46 20.17
N ASP A 7 54.02 44.67 20.05
CA ASP A 7 53.18 45.87 19.96
C ASP A 7 53.70 46.85 18.90
N LYS A 8 53.70 46.38 17.65
CA LYS A 8 53.65 47.29 16.50
C LYS A 8 52.20 47.77 16.38
N PRO A 9 51.93 49.08 16.44
CA PRO A 9 50.57 49.58 16.25
C PRO A 9 50.08 49.12 14.87
N LYS A 10 48.97 48.37 14.86
CA LYS A 10 48.24 48.04 13.63
C LYS A 10 48.03 49.35 12.87
N LEU A 11 48.69 49.50 11.72
CA LEU A 11 48.51 50.63 10.83
C LEU A 11 47.01 50.75 10.56
N LYS A 12 46.37 51.75 11.18
CA LYS A 12 45.01 52.15 10.81
C LYS A 12 45.04 52.32 9.29
N PRO A 13 44.11 51.72 8.51
CA PRO A 13 44.12 51.91 7.07
C PRO A 13 44.09 53.42 6.87
N SER A 14 45.19 53.96 6.36
CA SER A 14 45.29 55.36 6.03
C SER A 14 44.13 55.58 5.08
N ARG A 15 43.10 56.27 5.57
CA ARG A 15 42.06 56.81 4.72
C ARG A 15 42.77 57.91 3.94
N LEU A 16 43.57 57.49 2.95
CA LEU A 16 44.11 58.35 1.92
C LEU A 16 42.89 59.17 1.50
N GLN A 17 42.98 60.48 1.70
CA GLN A 17 42.01 61.43 1.23
C GLN A 17 42.15 61.45 -0.29
N LEU A 18 41.72 60.36 -0.90
CA LEU A 18 41.68 60.18 -2.33
C LEU A 18 40.53 61.06 -2.82
N GLY A 19 40.83 61.88 -3.81
CA GLY A 19 39.85 62.79 -4.40
C GLY A 19 38.62 62.02 -4.91
N PRO A 20 37.50 62.72 -5.20
CA PRO A 20 36.21 62.09 -5.55
C PRO A 20 36.22 61.10 -6.73
N HIS A 21 37.35 60.94 -7.44
CA HIS A 21 37.51 60.08 -8.62
C HIS A 21 38.75 59.15 -8.60
N GLU A 22 39.49 59.03 -7.48
CA GLU A 22 40.66 58.15 -7.45
C GLU A 22 40.27 56.66 -7.36
N VAL A 23 40.73 55.90 -8.36
CA VAL A 23 40.49 54.46 -8.50
C VAL A 23 41.34 53.70 -7.48
N GLY A 24 40.75 52.70 -6.81
CA GLY A 24 41.45 51.91 -5.79
C GLY A 24 40.71 50.62 -5.43
N TYR A 25 41.24 49.87 -4.47
CA TYR A 25 40.61 48.62 -4.03
C TYR A 25 39.17 48.85 -3.54
N GLY A 26 38.20 48.11 -4.09
CA GLY A 26 36.78 48.28 -3.81
C GLY A 26 36.12 49.52 -4.45
N ARG A 27 36.86 50.29 -5.26
CA ARG A 27 36.37 51.48 -5.97
C ARG A 27 36.71 51.38 -7.47
N PRO A 28 35.92 50.62 -8.26
CA PRO A 28 36.16 50.50 -9.70
C PRO A 28 36.04 51.89 -10.37
N PRO A 29 36.75 52.14 -11.49
CA PRO A 29 36.66 53.41 -12.22
C PRO A 29 35.22 53.81 -12.53
N ALA A 30 34.89 55.10 -12.44
CA ALA A 30 33.53 55.57 -12.69
C ALA A 30 33.06 55.26 -14.12
N GLU A 31 33.97 55.30 -15.09
CA GLU A 31 33.73 55.05 -16.52
C GLU A 31 33.28 53.62 -16.83
N THR A 32 33.66 52.64 -16.00
CA THR A 32 33.37 51.21 -16.24
C THR A 32 32.28 50.66 -15.32
N ARG A 33 31.68 51.49 -14.47
CA ARG A 33 30.55 51.07 -13.62
C ARG A 33 29.28 50.98 -14.45
N PHE A 34 28.50 49.92 -14.22
CA PHE A 34 27.16 49.84 -14.80
C PHE A 34 26.26 50.96 -14.27
N VAL A 35 25.49 51.57 -15.17
CA VAL A 35 24.52 52.60 -14.81
C VAL A 35 23.42 51.99 -13.95
N LYS A 36 23.12 52.62 -12.81
CA LYS A 36 22.05 52.17 -11.92
C LYS A 36 20.73 52.12 -12.68
N GLY A 37 20.14 50.92 -12.79
CA GLY A 37 18.89 50.68 -13.51
C GLY A 37 19.06 50.08 -14.91
N GLN A 38 20.29 50.02 -15.44
CA GLN A 38 20.60 49.36 -16.69
C GLN A 38 21.38 48.07 -16.43
N SER A 39 20.83 46.94 -16.87
CA SER A 39 21.56 45.67 -16.85
C SER A 39 22.75 45.78 -17.80
N GLY A 40 23.93 45.33 -17.37
CA GLY A 40 25.11 45.17 -18.22
C GLY A 40 24.93 44.14 -19.35
N ASN A 41 23.87 43.32 -19.26
CA ASN A 41 23.42 42.46 -20.34
C ASN A 41 21.94 42.77 -20.66
N PRO A 42 21.66 43.70 -21.60
CA PRO A 42 20.29 44.04 -22.02
C PRO A 42 19.56 42.88 -22.71
N ALA A 43 20.29 41.96 -23.35
CA ALA A 43 19.77 40.73 -23.94
C ALA A 43 19.62 39.59 -22.92
N GLY A 44 19.89 39.87 -21.65
CA GLY A 44 19.71 38.92 -20.56
C GLY A 44 18.23 38.55 -20.36
N ARG A 45 18.00 37.68 -19.38
CA ARG A 45 16.65 37.20 -19.09
C ARG A 45 15.73 38.37 -18.70
N PRO A 46 14.59 38.58 -19.40
CA PRO A 46 13.68 39.68 -19.10
C PRO A 46 13.09 39.53 -17.70
N ARG A 47 12.98 40.67 -17.02
CA ARG A 47 12.46 40.77 -15.65
C ARG A 47 11.00 40.28 -15.63
N GLY A 48 10.72 39.25 -14.82
CA GLY A 48 9.36 38.68 -14.68
C GLY A 48 9.07 37.45 -15.55
N SER A 49 10.03 36.95 -16.34
CA SER A 49 9.88 35.67 -17.06
C SER A 49 9.75 34.50 -16.08
N LYS A 50 8.53 33.95 -15.96
CA LYS A 50 8.27 32.70 -15.22
C LYS A 50 8.80 31.52 -16.03
N ASN A 51 9.35 30.49 -15.37
CA ASN A 51 9.61 29.23 -16.04
C ASN A 51 8.26 28.71 -16.59
N LYS A 52 8.18 28.38 -17.88
CA LYS A 52 7.02 27.64 -18.38
C LYS A 52 6.97 26.34 -17.56
N PRO A 53 5.84 26.00 -16.90
CA PRO A 53 5.69 24.65 -16.37
C PRO A 53 5.88 23.71 -17.57
N ALA A 54 6.74 22.70 -17.40
CA ALA A 54 6.90 21.70 -18.44
C ALA A 54 5.51 21.15 -18.78
N GLU A 55 5.13 21.20 -20.05
CA GLU A 55 3.98 20.45 -20.55
C GLU A 55 4.35 18.98 -20.31
N LEU A 56 3.84 18.42 -19.20
CA LEU A 56 4.03 17.04 -18.80
C LEU A 56 3.16 16.17 -19.72
N ASP A 57 3.56 16.05 -20.98
CA ASP A 57 2.82 15.25 -21.95
C ASP A 57 3.62 14.00 -22.39
N ALA A 58 2.85 12.92 -22.48
CA ALA A 58 3.14 11.55 -22.90
C ALA A 58 3.90 10.59 -21.97
N TYR A 59 4.93 10.97 -21.21
CA TYR A 59 5.63 10.00 -20.34
C TYR A 59 6.16 10.62 -19.03
N ASP A 60 5.52 10.28 -17.91
CA ASP A 60 6.07 10.49 -16.56
C ASP A 60 7.48 9.86 -16.50
N LEU A 61 8.48 10.58 -15.96
CA LEU A 61 9.85 10.06 -15.78
C LEU A 61 9.82 8.68 -15.10
N ARG A 62 8.88 8.49 -14.16
CA ARG A 62 8.65 7.19 -13.51
C ARG A 62 8.30 6.09 -14.53
N HIS A 63 7.44 6.36 -15.50
CA HIS A 63 7.07 5.41 -16.53
C HIS A 63 8.27 5.01 -17.40
N ILE A 64 9.08 5.99 -17.85
CA ILE A 64 10.28 5.73 -18.66
C ILE A 64 11.25 4.84 -17.88
N VAL A 65 11.54 5.21 -16.64
CA VAL A 65 12.47 4.47 -15.77
C VAL A 65 11.97 3.04 -15.51
N LEU A 66 10.68 2.86 -15.20
CA LEU A 66 10.11 1.53 -14.96
C LEU A 66 10.06 0.67 -16.23
N THR A 67 9.77 1.28 -17.39
CA THR A 67 9.77 0.57 -18.67
C THR A 67 11.16 0.04 -19.00
N GLU A 68 12.18 0.89 -18.88
CA GLU A 68 13.56 0.47 -19.10
C GLU A 68 14.03 -0.57 -18.08
N ALA A 69 13.72 -0.38 -16.80
CA ALA A 69 14.05 -1.32 -15.74
C ALA A 69 13.47 -2.72 -16.01
N ASN A 70 12.24 -2.79 -16.52
CA ASN A 70 11.52 -4.04 -16.81
C ASN A 70 11.80 -4.61 -18.21
N ARG A 71 12.57 -3.92 -19.05
CA ARG A 71 12.97 -4.43 -20.36
C ARG A 71 13.75 -5.72 -20.20
N VAL A 72 13.30 -6.78 -20.87
CA VAL A 72 13.95 -8.09 -20.84
C VAL A 72 15.23 -8.05 -21.66
N ILE A 73 16.33 -8.52 -21.07
CA ILE A 73 17.62 -8.69 -21.72
C ILE A 73 18.05 -10.16 -21.65
N GLU A 74 18.95 -10.55 -22.54
CA GLU A 74 19.56 -11.88 -22.55
C GLU A 74 20.92 -11.82 -21.89
N ILE A 75 21.18 -12.73 -20.95
CA ILE A 75 22.45 -12.82 -20.23
C ILE A 75 22.94 -14.25 -20.34
N ASN A 76 24.23 -14.39 -20.66
CA ASN A 76 24.90 -15.67 -20.68
C ASN A 76 25.35 -16.04 -19.26
N GLU A 77 24.77 -17.08 -18.69
CA GLU A 77 25.16 -17.68 -17.41
C GLU A 77 25.78 -19.05 -17.64
N ARG A 78 27.12 -19.12 -17.61
CA ARG A 78 27.97 -20.32 -17.78
C ARG A 78 27.55 -21.24 -18.95
N ASP A 79 26.50 -22.03 -18.77
CA ASP A 79 25.99 -23.04 -19.70
C ASP A 79 24.56 -22.75 -20.24
N SER A 80 23.98 -21.60 -19.91
CA SER A 80 22.61 -21.24 -20.33
C SER A 80 22.44 -19.75 -20.64
N VAL A 81 21.54 -19.43 -21.56
CA VAL A 81 21.08 -18.06 -21.82
C VAL A 81 19.80 -17.83 -21.04
N VAL A 82 19.83 -16.92 -20.07
CA VAL A 82 18.68 -16.60 -19.22
C VAL A 82 18.12 -15.24 -19.65
N ARG A 83 16.82 -15.19 -19.91
CA ARG A 83 16.09 -13.97 -20.23
C ARG A 83 15.49 -13.39 -18.96
N ILE A 84 16.02 -12.27 -18.50
CA ILE A 84 15.54 -11.59 -17.28
C ILE A 84 15.41 -10.07 -17.50
N PRO A 85 14.55 -9.39 -16.71
CA PRO A 85 14.50 -7.93 -16.70
C PRO A 85 15.86 -7.29 -16.37
N MET A 86 16.15 -6.15 -16.98
CA MET A 86 17.40 -5.41 -16.79
C MET A 86 17.67 -5.07 -15.31
N VAL A 87 16.62 -4.69 -14.56
CA VAL A 87 16.76 -4.40 -13.12
C VAL A 87 17.22 -5.63 -12.32
N GLN A 88 16.71 -6.81 -12.66
CA GLN A 88 17.10 -8.06 -12.00
C GLN A 88 18.56 -8.42 -12.32
N ALA A 89 18.99 -8.19 -13.56
CA ALA A 89 20.37 -8.37 -14.00
C ALA A 89 21.36 -7.49 -13.23
N VAL A 90 21.04 -6.19 -13.14
CA VAL A 90 21.84 -5.20 -12.42
C VAL A 90 21.91 -5.56 -10.93
N MET A 91 20.79 -5.94 -10.32
CA MET A 91 20.77 -6.37 -8.91
C MET A 91 21.61 -7.63 -8.66
N ARG A 92 21.57 -8.64 -9.55
CA ARG A 92 22.46 -9.81 -9.47
C ARG A 92 23.93 -9.38 -9.53
N LYS A 93 24.28 -8.50 -10.46
CA LYS A 93 25.67 -8.02 -10.62
C LYS A 93 26.15 -7.24 -9.40
N ILE A 94 25.31 -6.36 -8.84
CA ILE A 94 25.60 -5.63 -7.59
C ILE A 94 25.85 -6.63 -6.45
N GLY A 95 25.01 -7.66 -6.31
CA GLY A 95 25.19 -8.71 -5.30
C GLY A 95 26.51 -9.46 -5.46
N VAL A 96 26.87 -9.88 -6.68
CA VAL A 96 28.17 -10.55 -6.95
C VAL A 96 29.35 -9.64 -6.61
N ASP A 97 29.27 -8.35 -6.94
CA ASP A 97 30.33 -7.38 -6.66
C ASP A 97 30.43 -7.06 -5.16
N ALA A 98 29.30 -7.05 -4.44
CA ALA A 98 29.23 -6.90 -2.99
C ALA A 98 29.85 -8.12 -2.27
N MET A 99 29.55 -9.34 -2.74
CA MET A 99 30.16 -10.58 -2.23
C MET A 99 31.68 -10.62 -2.46
N LYS A 100 32.17 -9.98 -3.53
CA LYS A 100 33.61 -9.81 -3.79
C LYS A 100 34.29 -8.75 -2.92
N GLY A 101 33.58 -8.16 -1.96
CA GLY A 101 34.15 -7.21 -1.00
C GLY A 101 34.30 -5.77 -1.52
N ARG A 102 33.60 -5.39 -2.60
CA ARG A 102 33.66 -4.01 -3.12
C ARG A 102 32.81 -3.10 -2.22
N PRO A 103 33.38 -2.12 -1.47
CA PRO A 103 32.64 -1.38 -0.45
C PRO A 103 31.43 -0.61 -1.00
N ARG A 104 31.57 0.05 -2.16
CA ARG A 104 30.47 0.77 -2.82
C ARG A 104 29.33 -0.14 -3.26
N ALA A 105 29.64 -1.37 -3.69
CA ALA A 105 28.61 -2.33 -4.09
C ALA A 105 27.88 -2.90 -2.86
N GLN A 106 28.59 -3.14 -1.76
CA GLN A 106 27.98 -3.53 -0.47
C GLN A 106 27.03 -2.44 0.04
N GLU A 107 27.48 -1.19 0.06
CA GLU A 107 26.65 -0.05 0.48
C GLU A 107 25.40 0.10 -0.40
N LEU A 108 25.56 0.02 -1.73
CA LEU A 108 24.43 0.11 -2.66
C LEU A 108 23.45 -1.07 -2.48
N PHE A 109 23.97 -2.30 -2.31
CA PHE A 109 23.15 -3.48 -2.09
C PHE A 109 22.32 -3.36 -0.80
N MET A 110 22.95 -2.96 0.32
CA MET A 110 22.25 -2.72 1.58
C MET A 110 21.18 -1.64 1.43
N LYS A 111 21.51 -0.50 0.82
CA LYS A 111 20.55 0.60 0.59
C LYS A 111 19.32 0.17 -0.22
N VAL A 112 19.50 -0.65 -1.26
CA VAL A 112 18.37 -1.11 -2.07
C VAL A 112 17.55 -2.14 -1.30
N THR A 113 18.18 -3.07 -0.59
CA THR A 113 17.50 -4.04 0.26
C THR A 113 16.72 -3.37 1.38
N ASP A 114 17.31 -2.40 2.09
CA ASP A 114 16.65 -1.63 3.14
C ASP A 114 15.44 -0.86 2.60
N LYS A 115 15.57 -0.25 1.41
CA LYS A 115 14.44 0.41 0.75
C LYS A 115 13.33 -0.57 0.36
N ALA A 116 13.68 -1.75 -0.15
CA ALA A 116 12.71 -2.77 -0.53
C ALA A 116 11.98 -3.32 0.70
N GLN A 117 12.72 -3.61 1.78
CA GLN A 117 12.15 -4.04 3.06
C GLN A 117 11.28 -2.94 3.67
N SER A 118 11.77 -1.71 3.77
CA SER A 118 11.01 -0.59 4.31
C SER A 118 9.74 -0.31 3.50
N ALA A 119 9.80 -0.39 2.17
CA ALA A 119 8.62 -0.21 1.33
C ALA A 119 7.58 -1.33 1.54
N ALA A 120 8.04 -2.58 1.70
CA ALA A 120 7.18 -3.71 2.03
C ALA A 120 6.53 -3.53 3.41
N THR A 121 7.31 -3.15 4.42
CA THR A 121 6.83 -2.89 5.78
C THR A 121 5.86 -1.70 5.81
N GLN A 122 6.11 -0.61 5.09
CA GLN A 122 5.22 0.56 5.07
C GLN A 122 3.86 0.25 4.45
N LEU A 123 3.83 -0.50 3.33
CA LEU A 123 2.57 -0.90 2.71
C LEU A 123 1.77 -1.76 3.69
N TYR A 124 2.46 -2.65 4.39
CA TYR A 124 1.88 -3.55 5.37
C TYR A 124 1.34 -2.81 6.61
N GLU A 125 2.16 -1.97 7.24
CA GLU A 125 1.77 -1.14 8.38
C GLU A 125 0.56 -0.26 8.05
N ARG A 126 0.55 0.34 6.86
CA ARG A 126 -0.58 1.17 6.40
C ARG A 126 -1.86 0.37 6.22
N GLN A 127 -1.76 -0.84 5.66
CA GLN A 127 -2.90 -1.75 5.52
C GLN A 127 -3.42 -2.15 6.90
N LEU A 128 -2.54 -2.62 7.78
CA LEU A 128 -2.86 -3.02 9.14
C LEU A 128 -3.53 -1.88 9.92
N GLN A 129 -2.95 -0.67 9.87
CA GLN A 129 -3.53 0.52 10.50
C GLN A 129 -4.96 0.78 9.99
N THR A 130 -5.17 0.72 8.68
CA THR A 130 -6.49 0.95 8.08
C THR A 130 -7.52 -0.06 8.59
N TYR A 131 -7.16 -1.35 8.65
CA TYR A 131 -8.06 -2.40 9.13
C TYR A 131 -8.31 -2.32 10.64
N CYS A 132 -7.29 -2.01 11.44
CA CYS A 132 -7.43 -1.79 12.88
C CYS A 132 -8.36 -0.61 13.17
N GLU A 133 -8.17 0.52 12.48
CA GLU A 133 -9.02 1.71 12.62
C GLU A 133 -10.47 1.41 12.21
N TYR A 134 -10.66 0.73 11.07
CA TYR A 134 -11.97 0.32 10.58
C TYR A 134 -12.69 -0.61 11.56
N LYS A 135 -12.00 -1.67 12.03
CA LYS A 135 -12.55 -2.65 12.96
C LYS A 135 -12.95 -1.99 14.28
N ALA A 136 -12.05 -1.21 14.87
CA ALA A 136 -12.32 -0.50 16.12
C ALA A 136 -13.43 0.54 15.99
N HIS A 137 -13.57 1.20 14.84
CA HIS A 137 -14.67 2.13 14.57
C HIS A 137 -16.01 1.39 14.55
N TRP A 138 -16.11 0.30 13.80
CA TRP A 138 -17.37 -0.43 13.62
C TRP A 138 -17.79 -1.23 14.83
N GLU A 139 -16.86 -1.82 15.59
CA GLU A 139 -17.17 -2.46 16.87
C GLU A 139 -17.86 -1.46 17.81
N ARG A 140 -17.30 -0.26 17.95
CA ARG A 140 -17.90 0.83 18.76
C ARG A 140 -19.29 1.24 18.27
N GLU A 141 -19.49 1.34 16.96
CA GLU A 141 -20.79 1.72 16.39
C GLU A 141 -21.83 0.61 16.54
N LEU A 142 -21.45 -0.66 16.39
CA LEU A 142 -22.35 -1.81 16.59
C LEU A 142 -22.73 -1.95 18.06
N ASP A 143 -21.78 -1.78 18.99
CA ASP A 143 -22.05 -1.75 20.43
C ASP A 143 -23.04 -0.62 20.78
N ARG A 144 -22.84 0.57 20.19
CA ARG A 144 -23.76 1.71 20.38
C ARG A 144 -25.16 1.38 19.86
N ARG A 145 -25.27 0.77 18.68
CA ARG A 145 -26.56 0.37 18.09
C ARG A 145 -27.27 -0.67 18.96
N ALA A 146 -26.54 -1.66 19.46
CA ALA A 146 -27.07 -2.68 20.37
C ALA A 146 -27.60 -2.05 21.67
N GLN A 147 -26.87 -1.11 22.28
CA GLN A 147 -27.32 -0.40 23.49
C GLN A 147 -28.56 0.46 23.26
N LEU A 148 -28.72 1.02 22.05
CA LEU A 148 -29.86 1.86 21.68
C LEU A 148 -31.03 1.08 21.06
N GLY A 149 -30.89 -0.23 20.86
CA GLY A 149 -31.91 -1.08 20.22
C GLY A 149 -32.14 -0.74 18.74
N ILE A 150 -31.13 -0.20 18.04
CA ILE A 150 -31.23 0.17 16.63
C ILE A 150 -30.93 -1.07 15.77
N THR A 151 -31.97 -1.64 15.14
CA THR A 151 -31.89 -2.89 14.36
C THR A 151 -32.25 -2.71 12.88
N ASP A 152 -32.70 -1.53 12.48
CA ASP A 152 -33.19 -1.21 11.14
C ASP A 152 -32.08 -0.85 10.13
N LEU A 153 -30.86 -0.61 10.62
CA LEU A 153 -29.72 -0.24 9.79
C LEU A 153 -28.99 -1.48 9.23
N PRO A 154 -28.52 -1.43 7.98
CA PRO A 154 -27.77 -2.53 7.40
C PRO A 154 -26.41 -2.72 8.07
N ASP A 155 -25.94 -3.97 8.04
CA ASP A 155 -24.59 -4.35 8.47
C ASP A 155 -23.53 -3.57 7.67
N PRO A 156 -22.41 -3.18 8.32
CA PRO A 156 -21.27 -2.65 7.60
C PRO A 156 -20.66 -3.71 6.68
N LEU A 157 -20.09 -3.24 5.57
CA LEU A 157 -19.33 -4.07 4.64
C LEU A 157 -17.90 -3.53 4.52
N PRO A 158 -16.88 -4.36 4.79
CA PRO A 158 -16.95 -5.67 5.47
C PRO A 158 -17.41 -5.58 6.94
N HIS A 159 -17.98 -6.64 7.49
CA HIS A 159 -18.35 -6.65 8.92
C HIS A 159 -17.08 -6.81 9.80
N PRO A 160 -16.96 -6.13 10.97
CA PRO A 160 -15.75 -6.23 11.81
C PRO A 160 -15.40 -7.65 12.27
N ASP A 161 -16.40 -8.48 12.60
CA ASP A 161 -16.19 -9.89 12.96
C ASP A 161 -15.65 -10.76 11.81
N ASP A 162 -15.85 -10.33 10.57
CA ASP A 162 -15.35 -11.03 9.39
C ASP A 162 -13.89 -10.65 9.10
N ILE A 163 -13.28 -9.74 9.89
CA ILE A 163 -11.89 -9.28 9.76
C ILE A 163 -11.06 -9.89 10.89
N VAL A 164 -10.17 -10.82 10.55
CA VAL A 164 -9.24 -11.45 11.50
C VAL A 164 -7.85 -10.86 11.31
N ILE A 165 -7.31 -10.25 12.35
CA ILE A 165 -5.99 -9.63 12.33
C ILE A 165 -5.07 -10.47 13.21
N ASN A 166 -4.06 -11.10 12.60
CA ASN A 166 -3.00 -11.77 13.35
C ASN A 166 -2.04 -10.70 13.89
N LEU A 167 -2.03 -10.47 15.20
CA LEU A 167 -1.20 -9.42 15.82
C LEU A 167 0.30 -9.75 15.84
N GLN A 168 0.68 -11.01 15.63
CA GLN A 168 2.07 -11.44 15.67
C GLN A 168 2.72 -11.34 14.29
N THR A 169 2.00 -11.74 13.24
CA THR A 169 2.49 -11.58 11.86
C THR A 169 2.14 -10.19 11.33
N GLY A 170 0.94 -9.69 11.68
CA GLY A 170 0.25 -8.49 11.17
C GLY A 170 -0.74 -8.79 10.04
N GLU A 171 -0.93 -10.07 9.70
CA GLU A 171 -1.69 -10.49 8.52
C GLU A 171 -3.18 -10.28 8.75
N VAL A 172 -3.87 -9.78 7.72
CA VAL A 172 -5.31 -9.55 7.75
C VAL A 172 -5.99 -10.58 6.87
N GLU A 173 -6.80 -11.42 7.49
CA GLU A 173 -7.65 -12.39 6.82
C GLU A 173 -9.09 -11.90 6.80
N MET A 174 -9.74 -12.09 5.65
CA MET A 174 -11.11 -11.64 5.40
C MET A 174 -12.02 -12.85 5.21
N HIS A 175 -12.96 -13.03 6.14
CA HIS A 175 -13.86 -14.19 6.25
C HIS A 175 -15.32 -13.83 5.99
N GLY A 176 -15.57 -12.82 5.15
CA GLY A 176 -16.91 -12.34 4.82
C GLY A 176 -16.94 -11.45 3.57
N PRO A 177 -18.12 -10.99 3.16
CA PRO A 177 -18.27 -10.22 1.93
C PRO A 177 -17.63 -8.84 2.06
N MET A 178 -16.81 -8.45 1.07
CA MET A 178 -16.23 -7.11 1.02
C MET A 178 -17.09 -6.13 0.21
N THR A 179 -17.84 -6.67 -0.74
CA THR A 179 -18.69 -5.88 -1.63
C THR A 179 -20.17 -6.14 -1.41
N ARG A 180 -21.02 -5.21 -1.83
CA ARG A 180 -22.48 -5.38 -1.80
C ARG A 180 -22.92 -6.56 -2.67
N GLU A 181 -22.28 -6.74 -3.82
CA GLU A 181 -22.58 -7.84 -4.74
C GLU A 181 -22.24 -9.21 -4.11
N GLU A 182 -21.10 -9.31 -3.42
CA GLU A 182 -20.77 -10.50 -2.62
C GLU A 182 -21.75 -10.74 -1.50
N ALA A 183 -22.16 -9.70 -0.77
CA ALA A 183 -23.11 -9.83 0.31
C ALA A 183 -24.46 -10.40 -0.17
N VAL A 184 -24.95 -9.93 -1.32
CA VAL A 184 -26.18 -10.48 -1.96
C VAL A 184 -25.98 -11.94 -2.32
N ARG A 185 -24.88 -12.29 -3.00
CA ARG A 185 -24.59 -13.69 -3.36
C ARG A 185 -24.50 -14.60 -2.14
N TYR A 186 -23.87 -14.12 -1.08
CA TYR A 186 -23.69 -14.89 0.15
C TYR A 186 -25.01 -15.10 0.86
N GLU A 187 -25.88 -14.09 0.86
CA GLU A 187 -27.22 -14.20 1.43
C GLU A 187 -28.10 -15.16 0.61
N ASP A 188 -28.08 -15.09 -0.72
CA ASP A 188 -28.80 -16.02 -1.60
C ASP A 188 -28.34 -17.47 -1.38
N ALA A 189 -27.03 -17.68 -1.26
CA ALA A 189 -26.44 -18.98 -0.96
C ALA A 189 -26.86 -19.48 0.44
N ARG A 190 -26.86 -18.60 1.44
CA ARG A 190 -27.31 -18.91 2.81
C ARG A 190 -28.79 -19.28 2.86
N MET A 191 -29.65 -18.55 2.14
CA MET A 191 -31.08 -18.86 2.05
C MET A 191 -31.33 -20.20 1.36
N THR A 192 -30.55 -20.51 0.32
CA THR A 192 -30.58 -21.82 -0.35
C THR A 192 -30.14 -22.93 0.60
N LEU A 193 -29.07 -22.71 1.36
CA LEU A 193 -28.57 -23.64 2.38
C LEU A 193 -29.65 -23.93 3.43
N LEU A 194 -30.31 -22.90 3.96
CA LEU A 194 -31.39 -23.04 4.93
C LEU A 194 -32.56 -23.86 4.38
N ALA A 195 -32.97 -23.59 3.14
CA ALA A 195 -34.04 -24.34 2.46
C ALA A 195 -33.67 -25.83 2.27
N LEU A 196 -32.44 -26.11 1.85
CA LEU A 196 -31.95 -27.49 1.68
C LEU A 196 -31.85 -28.22 3.02
N CYS A 197 -31.34 -27.58 4.07
CA CYS A 197 -31.31 -28.15 5.43
C CYS A 197 -32.72 -28.48 5.93
N GLY A 198 -33.69 -27.60 5.68
CA GLY A 198 -35.11 -27.87 5.96
C GLY A 198 -35.66 -29.06 5.17
N ALA A 199 -35.33 -29.14 3.87
CA ALA A 199 -35.73 -30.26 3.02
C ALA A 199 -35.12 -31.59 3.49
N VAL A 200 -33.84 -31.62 3.88
CA VAL A 200 -33.19 -32.82 4.45
C VAL A 200 -33.88 -33.25 5.74
N SER A 201 -34.15 -32.31 6.66
CA SER A 201 -34.88 -32.58 7.90
C SER A 201 -36.27 -33.18 7.63
N TYR A 202 -36.99 -32.65 6.64
CA TYR A 202 -38.26 -33.20 6.20
C TYR A 202 -38.12 -34.61 5.62
N LEU A 203 -37.15 -34.84 4.74
CA LEU A 203 -36.90 -36.13 4.10
C LEU A 203 -36.49 -37.19 5.12
N ASP A 204 -35.68 -36.85 6.11
CA ASP A 204 -35.30 -37.76 7.20
C ASP A 204 -36.53 -38.16 8.05
N LYS A 205 -37.42 -37.20 8.38
CA LYS A 205 -38.70 -37.50 9.05
C LYS A 205 -39.66 -38.31 8.16
N ARG A 206 -39.63 -38.11 6.84
CA ARG A 206 -40.44 -38.87 5.88
C ARG A 206 -39.94 -40.31 5.80
N TYR A 207 -38.63 -40.54 5.79
CA TYR A 207 -38.01 -41.86 5.67
C TYR A 207 -38.56 -42.87 6.70
N VAL A 208 -38.68 -42.46 7.96
CA VAL A 208 -39.18 -43.30 9.07
C VAL A 208 -40.62 -43.76 8.84
N ARG A 209 -41.43 -42.96 8.14
CA ARG A 209 -42.87 -43.23 7.89
C ARG A 209 -43.10 -44.12 6.66
N LEU A 210 -42.12 -44.23 5.77
CA LEU A 210 -42.25 -45.01 4.54
C LEU A 210 -42.15 -46.51 4.82
N ARG A 211 -43.00 -47.31 4.17
CA ARG A 211 -43.05 -48.77 4.32
C ARG A 211 -42.52 -49.53 3.11
N LYS A 212 -42.70 -48.99 1.90
CA LYS A 212 -42.23 -49.62 0.67
C LYS A 212 -40.72 -49.41 0.48
N PRO A 213 -39.95 -50.43 0.05
CA PRO A 213 -38.51 -50.30 -0.19
C PRO A 213 -38.18 -49.24 -1.25
N GLU A 214 -38.89 -49.26 -2.39
CA GLU A 214 -38.66 -48.33 -3.51
C GLU A 214 -38.81 -46.86 -3.08
N ASP A 215 -39.84 -46.54 -2.29
CA ASP A 215 -40.06 -45.19 -1.77
C ASP A 215 -38.96 -44.77 -0.80
N ARG A 216 -38.45 -45.72 0.01
CA ARG A 216 -37.33 -45.46 0.95
C ARG A 216 -36.04 -45.17 0.21
N ASP A 217 -35.75 -45.92 -0.85
CA ASP A 217 -34.56 -45.72 -1.68
C ASP A 217 -34.62 -44.38 -2.41
N ALA A 218 -35.77 -44.03 -3.00
CA ALA A 218 -35.99 -42.72 -3.62
C ALA A 218 -35.82 -41.57 -2.61
N ASN A 219 -36.39 -41.70 -1.40
CA ASN A 219 -36.26 -40.69 -0.35
C ASN A 219 -34.80 -40.54 0.13
N ARG A 220 -34.08 -41.66 0.27
CA ARG A 220 -32.66 -41.66 0.64
C ARG A 220 -31.81 -40.96 -0.42
N LEU A 221 -32.08 -41.23 -1.70
CA LEU A 221 -31.36 -40.59 -2.81
C LEU A 221 -31.61 -39.07 -2.84
N MET A 222 -32.86 -38.63 -2.65
CA MET A 222 -33.18 -37.21 -2.56
C MET A 222 -32.45 -36.52 -1.40
N ALA A 223 -32.42 -37.14 -0.22
CA ALA A 223 -31.72 -36.61 0.94
C ALA A 223 -30.20 -36.58 0.73
N ALA A 224 -29.64 -37.61 0.08
CA ALA A 224 -28.22 -37.65 -0.26
C ALA A 224 -27.83 -36.54 -1.25
N ASN A 225 -28.61 -36.35 -2.31
CA ASN A 225 -28.37 -35.28 -3.29
C ASN A 225 -28.46 -33.89 -2.64
N ALA A 226 -29.45 -33.68 -1.77
CA ALA A 226 -29.56 -32.42 -1.02
C ALA A 226 -28.35 -32.18 -0.09
N ARG A 227 -27.81 -33.23 0.55
CA ARG A 227 -26.59 -33.13 1.37
C ARG A 227 -25.34 -32.82 0.54
N VAL A 228 -25.24 -33.32 -0.69
CA VAL A 228 -24.14 -32.97 -1.60
C VAL A 228 -24.21 -31.49 -1.96
N LEU A 229 -25.39 -30.98 -2.34
CA LEU A 229 -25.59 -29.56 -2.64
C LEU A 229 -25.31 -28.66 -1.42
N ILE A 230 -25.69 -29.09 -0.22
CA ILE A 230 -25.35 -28.40 1.04
C ILE A 230 -23.83 -28.27 1.16
N ALA A 231 -23.08 -29.36 1.01
CA ALA A 231 -21.63 -29.35 1.12
C ALA A 231 -20.95 -28.46 0.05
N GLU A 232 -21.47 -28.43 -1.18
CA GLU A 232 -20.99 -27.54 -2.24
C GLU A 232 -21.21 -26.06 -1.89
N ILE A 233 -22.37 -25.71 -1.35
CA ILE A 233 -22.68 -24.33 -0.93
C ILE A 233 -21.84 -23.92 0.28
N GLU A 234 -21.69 -24.80 1.28
CA GLU A 234 -20.85 -24.56 2.46
C GLU A 234 -19.38 -24.36 2.09
N ALA A 235 -18.87 -25.06 1.08
CA ALA A 235 -17.51 -24.86 0.59
C ALA A 235 -17.29 -23.47 -0.05
N GLY A 236 -18.36 -22.85 -0.56
CA GLY A 236 -18.33 -21.51 -1.17
C GLY A 236 -18.58 -20.36 -0.19
N LEU A 237 -18.99 -20.65 1.06
CA LEU A 237 -19.33 -19.66 2.07
C LEU A 237 -18.32 -19.71 3.24
N PRO A 238 -17.76 -18.57 3.67
CA PRO A 238 -16.94 -18.54 4.88
C PRO A 238 -17.74 -19.00 6.11
N ALA A 239 -17.17 -19.91 6.90
CA ALA A 239 -17.81 -20.44 8.10
C ALA A 239 -18.13 -19.35 9.14
N ALA A 240 -17.26 -18.32 9.24
CA ALA A 240 -17.47 -17.17 10.12
C ALA A 240 -18.75 -16.38 9.74
N TYR A 241 -19.00 -16.19 8.44
CA TYR A 241 -20.19 -15.53 7.93
C TYR A 241 -21.48 -16.27 8.32
N ILE A 242 -21.51 -17.59 8.12
CA ILE A 242 -22.65 -18.44 8.48
C ILE A 242 -22.91 -18.37 9.99
N ALA A 243 -21.86 -18.51 10.80
CA ALA A 243 -21.95 -18.47 12.26
C ALA A 243 -22.47 -17.11 12.77
N ARG A 244 -22.01 -16.00 12.18
CA ARG A 244 -22.46 -14.64 12.53
C ARG A 244 -23.94 -14.46 12.24
N LYS A 245 -24.39 -14.80 11.02
CA LYS A 245 -25.81 -14.66 10.64
C LYS A 245 -26.72 -15.58 11.47
N GLY A 246 -26.28 -16.81 11.79
CA GLY A 246 -27.04 -17.71 12.65
C GLY A 246 -27.25 -17.17 14.08
N LYS A 247 -26.25 -16.50 14.66
CA LYS A 247 -26.39 -15.83 15.97
C LYS A 247 -27.38 -14.67 15.95
N ALA A 248 -27.36 -13.86 14.88
CA ALA A 248 -28.28 -12.72 14.74
C ALA A 248 -29.75 -13.17 14.63
N GLU A 249 -30.00 -14.28 13.93
CA GLU A 249 -31.35 -14.87 13.81
C GLU A 249 -31.85 -15.42 15.15
N ALA A 250 -30.99 -16.09 15.93
CA ALA A 250 -31.34 -16.60 17.25
C ALA A 250 -31.69 -15.45 18.23
N ALA A 251 -30.91 -14.36 18.21
CA ALA A 251 -31.16 -13.19 19.04
C ALA A 251 -32.42 -12.39 18.64
N SER A 252 -32.94 -12.59 17.42
CA SER A 252 -34.18 -11.94 16.96
C SER A 252 -35.43 -12.77 17.26
N GLN A 253 -35.28 -14.01 17.74
CA GLN A 253 -36.38 -14.93 18.08
C GLN A 253 -36.66 -15.02 19.59
N GLU A 254 -35.82 -14.42 20.43
CA GLU A 254 -36.01 -14.24 21.89
C GLU A 254 -36.66 -12.88 22.21
#